data_AF-H1HHY5-F1
#
_entry.id   AF-H1HHY5-F1
#
_cell.length_a   1.000
_cell.length_b   1.000
_cell.length_c   1.000
_cell.angle_alpha   90.00
_cell.angle_beta   90.00
_cell.angle_gamma   90.00
#
_symmetry.space_group_name_H-M   'P 1'
#
loop_
_entity.id
_entity.type
_entity.pdbx_description
1 polymer ?
#
loop_
_entity_poly.entity_id
_entity_poly.type
_entity_poly.pdbx_seq_one_letter_code
_entity_poly.pdbx_strand_id
1 'polypeptide(L)'
;MGREHIYHLNSFIRALVFQKILAIDSDTLLINILKLSPELCDFCHFRKVPDSSQFSRFRKNYTTFIFEMFNKLVEITEPICREIDKKKADYLIYDTTGFESYVTENNPKFFNSKLKQAKKFPKTNDSNPYIAVYSILPSSSNTNPEVRQSYINGHFCYALKAGILTNGLGIIRHISFFDNEFRKKHPDISTQKSDKLDIDKEISDSKSLKTVLSDFFNLHPAFSFKTFLGDSAFDSYDNYSLLINTFHFNRVYTPINPRNPKTSENSSDIPVCPIDKTP
;
A
#
# COMPACT_ATOMS: atom_id res chain seq x y z
N MET A 1 -19.38 34.26 -18.32
CA MET A 1 -20.13 33.00 -18.39
C MET A 1 -19.13 31.87 -18.58
N GLY A 2 -19.01 30.95 -17.61
CA GLY A 2 -18.12 29.79 -17.74
C GLY A 2 -18.68 28.80 -18.75
N ARG A 3 -17.81 28.15 -19.54
CA ARG A 3 -18.23 27.05 -20.43
C ARG A 3 -18.87 25.95 -19.57
N GLU A 4 -19.98 25.41 -20.07
CA GLU A 4 -20.67 24.29 -19.43
C GLU A 4 -19.70 23.11 -19.25
N HIS A 5 -19.66 22.54 -18.05
CA HIS A 5 -18.74 21.44 -17.73
C HIS A 5 -19.27 20.12 -18.29
N ILE A 6 -18.80 19.75 -19.48
CA ILE A 6 -19.31 18.61 -20.25
C ILE A 6 -18.68 17.24 -19.90
N TYR A 7 -17.64 17.21 -19.05
CA TYR A 7 -16.91 15.98 -18.74
C TYR A 7 -17.11 15.56 -17.28
N HIS A 8 -17.94 14.56 -17.02
CA HIS A 8 -18.28 14.15 -15.66
C HIS A 8 -17.30 13.09 -15.10
N LEU A 9 -17.23 12.98 -13.77
CA LEU A 9 -16.40 11.99 -13.06
C LEU A 9 -16.72 10.56 -13.54
N ASN A 10 -18.00 10.21 -13.61
CA ASN A 10 -18.44 8.88 -14.04
C ASN A 10 -17.97 8.55 -15.47
N SER A 11 -17.92 9.53 -16.37
CA SER A 11 -17.46 9.34 -17.75
C SER A 11 -16.01 8.93 -17.83
N PHE A 12 -15.13 9.64 -17.11
CA PHE A 12 -13.71 9.28 -17.04
C PHE A 12 -13.49 7.94 -16.34
N ILE A 13 -14.24 7.65 -15.26
CA ILE A 13 -14.10 6.37 -14.58
C ILE A 13 -14.48 5.22 -15.50
N ARG A 14 -15.60 5.30 -16.23
CA ARG A 14 -15.99 4.28 -17.22
C ARG A 14 -14.90 4.07 -18.28
N ALA A 15 -14.38 5.16 -18.82
CA ALA A 15 -13.33 5.09 -19.84
C ALA A 15 -12.03 4.48 -19.33
N LEU A 16 -11.60 4.85 -18.11
CA LEU A 16 -10.37 4.35 -17.51
C LEU A 16 -10.53 2.89 -17.01
N VAL A 17 -11.69 2.51 -16.48
CA VAL A 17 -11.99 1.11 -16.15
C VAL A 17 -11.96 0.26 -17.41
N PHE A 18 -12.60 0.71 -18.48
CA PHE A 18 -12.53 0.05 -19.79
C PHE A 18 -11.08 -0.07 -20.29
N GLN A 19 -10.29 1.01 -20.20
CA GLN A 19 -8.86 1.02 -20.53
C GLN A 19 -8.11 -0.08 -19.78
N LYS A 20 -8.37 -0.25 -18.48
CA LYS A 20 -7.70 -1.25 -17.64
C LYS A 20 -8.18 -2.68 -17.92
N ILE A 21 -9.47 -2.90 -18.14
CA ILE A 21 -10.02 -4.23 -18.46
C ILE A 21 -9.41 -4.77 -19.76
N LEU A 22 -9.21 -3.92 -20.76
CA LEU A 22 -8.63 -4.31 -22.04
C LEU A 22 -7.11 -4.19 -22.12
N ALA A 23 -6.44 -3.90 -20.99
CA ALA A 23 -4.99 -3.72 -20.92
C ALA A 23 -4.45 -2.70 -21.95
N ILE A 24 -5.21 -1.63 -22.22
CA ILE A 24 -4.77 -0.53 -23.08
C ILE A 24 -3.70 0.28 -22.32
N ASP A 25 -2.52 0.36 -22.90
CA ASP A 25 -1.30 0.85 -22.25
C ASP A 25 -1.10 2.38 -22.30
N SER A 26 -1.87 3.08 -23.14
CA SER A 26 -1.71 4.52 -23.34
C SER A 26 -3.04 5.27 -23.49
N ASP A 27 -3.05 6.52 -23.03
CA ASP A 27 -4.20 7.41 -23.20
C ASP A 27 -4.44 7.75 -24.67
N THR A 28 -3.37 7.86 -25.45
CA THR A 28 -3.47 8.14 -26.90
C THR A 28 -4.23 7.03 -27.61
N LEU A 29 -3.95 5.77 -27.29
CA LEU A 29 -4.66 4.63 -27.87
C LEU A 29 -6.14 4.62 -27.44
N LEU A 30 -6.42 4.86 -26.15
CA LEU A 30 -7.79 4.98 -25.65
C LEU A 30 -8.57 6.10 -26.37
N ILE A 31 -7.96 7.28 -26.54
CA ILE A 31 -8.57 8.41 -27.23
C ILE A 31 -8.88 8.07 -28.69
N ASN A 32 -7.97 7.36 -29.38
CA ASN A 32 -8.20 6.94 -30.75
C ASN A 32 -9.34 5.91 -30.86
N ILE A 33 -9.41 4.95 -29.93
CA ILE A 33 -10.52 3.99 -29.87
C ILE A 33 -11.85 4.72 -29.65
N LEU A 34 -11.91 5.68 -28.72
CA LEU A 34 -13.10 6.49 -28.47
C LEU A 34 -13.54 7.27 -29.72
N LYS A 35 -12.60 7.86 -30.47
CA LYS A 35 -12.93 8.54 -31.74
C LYS A 35 -13.51 7.62 -32.81
N LEU A 36 -13.20 6.33 -32.75
CA LEU A 36 -13.62 5.33 -33.74
C LEU A 36 -14.87 4.55 -33.30
N SER A 37 -15.28 4.61 -32.03
CA SER A 37 -16.46 3.90 -31.51
C SER A 37 -17.45 4.87 -30.85
N PRO A 38 -18.53 5.23 -31.57
CA PRO A 38 -19.66 5.96 -31.00
C PRO A 38 -20.29 5.22 -29.82
N GLU A 39 -20.39 3.89 -29.87
CA GLU A 39 -20.98 3.07 -28.82
C GLU A 39 -20.17 3.15 -27.52
N LEU A 40 -18.84 3.18 -27.61
CA LEU A 40 -17.99 3.37 -26.44
C LEU A 40 -18.10 4.79 -25.89
N CYS A 41 -18.26 5.79 -26.76
CA CYS A 41 -18.54 7.16 -26.33
C CYS A 41 -19.87 7.26 -25.58
N ASP A 42 -20.91 6.61 -26.08
CA ASP A 42 -22.23 6.55 -25.43
C ASP A 42 -22.17 5.82 -24.09
N PHE A 43 -21.45 4.68 -24.04
CA PHE A 43 -21.19 3.94 -22.80
C PHE A 43 -20.48 4.83 -21.76
N CYS A 44 -19.47 5.60 -22.17
CA CYS A 44 -18.76 6.53 -21.30
C CYS A 44 -19.50 7.86 -21.08
N HIS A 45 -20.64 8.09 -21.74
CA HIS A 45 -21.38 9.35 -21.73
C HIS A 45 -20.55 10.57 -22.18
N PHE A 46 -19.64 10.39 -23.14
CA PHE A 46 -18.88 11.49 -23.71
C PHE A 46 -19.64 12.16 -24.86
N ARG A 47 -20.17 13.36 -24.63
CA ARG A 47 -20.72 14.22 -25.70
C ARG A 47 -19.66 14.68 -26.70
N LYS A 48 -18.40 14.71 -26.25
CA LYS A 48 -17.21 15.02 -27.04
C LYS A 48 -16.08 14.15 -26.54
N VAL A 49 -15.23 13.61 -27.40
CA VAL A 49 -14.08 12.82 -26.97
C VAL A 49 -13.07 13.74 -26.24
N PRO A 50 -12.66 13.42 -25.00
CA PRO A 50 -11.66 14.19 -24.28
C PRO A 50 -10.29 14.10 -24.96
N ASP A 51 -9.53 15.20 -24.93
CA ASP A 51 -8.12 15.19 -25.31
C ASP A 51 -7.21 14.75 -24.15
N SER A 52 -5.92 14.53 -24.43
CA SER A 52 -4.92 14.11 -23.44
C SER A 52 -4.80 15.08 -22.25
N SER A 53 -5.03 16.38 -22.46
CA SER A 53 -4.99 17.37 -21.38
C SER A 53 -6.15 17.19 -20.40
N GLN A 54 -7.32 16.73 -20.88
CA GLN A 54 -8.47 16.45 -20.02
C GLN A 54 -8.24 15.23 -19.14
N PHE A 55 -7.65 14.15 -19.67
CA PHE A 55 -7.23 13.00 -18.85
C PHE A 55 -6.21 13.39 -17.79
N SER A 56 -5.24 14.25 -18.15
CA SER A 56 -4.25 14.77 -17.20
C SER A 56 -4.91 15.60 -16.08
N ARG A 57 -5.86 16.48 -16.44
CA ARG A 57 -6.64 17.27 -15.47
C ARG A 57 -7.51 16.39 -14.58
N PHE A 58 -8.12 15.34 -15.15
CA PHE A 58 -8.92 14.39 -14.39
C PHE A 58 -8.10 13.76 -13.26
N ARG A 59 -6.94 13.18 -13.59
CA ARG A 59 -6.06 12.54 -12.59
C ARG A 59 -5.57 13.51 -11.51
N LYS A 60 -5.40 14.79 -11.84
CA LYS A 60 -4.95 15.81 -10.89
C LYS A 60 -6.06 16.31 -9.98
N ASN A 61 -7.24 16.57 -10.53
CA ASN A 61 -8.29 17.32 -9.84
C ASN A 61 -9.32 16.43 -9.15
N TYR A 62 -9.40 15.15 -9.52
CA TYR A 62 -10.44 14.24 -9.01
C TYR A 62 -9.95 13.26 -7.95
N THR A 63 -8.69 13.33 -7.52
CA THR A 63 -8.11 12.40 -6.53
C THR A 63 -8.98 12.25 -5.28
N THR A 64 -9.39 13.36 -4.67
CA THR A 64 -10.25 13.34 -3.47
C THR A 64 -11.60 12.67 -3.73
N PHE A 65 -12.24 13.00 -4.85
CA PHE A 65 -13.52 12.40 -5.24
C PHE A 65 -13.40 10.90 -5.56
N ILE A 66 -12.28 10.46 -6.14
CA ILE A 66 -12.00 9.04 -6.40
C ILE A 66 -11.84 8.29 -5.06
N PHE A 67 -11.14 8.90 -4.10
CA PHE A 67 -10.99 8.33 -2.77
C PHE A 67 -12.32 8.22 -2.02
N GLU A 68 -13.14 9.26 -2.04
CA GLU A 68 -14.50 9.24 -1.47
C GLU A 68 -15.40 8.20 -2.15
N MET A 69 -15.36 8.13 -3.49
CA MET A 69 -16.09 7.12 -4.25
C MET A 69 -15.65 5.71 -3.87
N PHE A 70 -14.34 5.47 -3.74
CA PHE A 70 -13.82 4.18 -3.29
C PHE A 70 -14.36 3.80 -1.91
N ASN A 71 -14.33 4.72 -0.94
CA ASN A 71 -14.87 4.46 0.40
C ASN A 71 -16.38 4.14 0.36
N LYS A 72 -17.16 4.80 -0.51
CA LYS A 72 -18.57 4.46 -0.72
C LYS A 72 -18.77 3.11 -1.42
N LEU A 73 -17.90 2.73 -2.34
CA LEU A 73 -17.95 1.40 -2.95
C LEU A 73 -17.66 0.29 -1.92
N VAL A 74 -16.81 0.55 -0.93
CA VAL A 74 -16.57 -0.39 0.17
C VAL A 74 -17.87 -0.66 0.96
N GLU A 75 -18.64 0.38 1.29
CA GLU A 75 -19.97 0.26 1.92
C GLU A 75 -20.96 -0.54 1.06
N ILE A 76 -21.03 -0.25 -0.23
CA ILE A 76 -21.95 -0.93 -1.17
C ILE A 76 -21.58 -2.40 -1.37
N THR A 77 -20.29 -2.70 -1.43
CA THR A 77 -19.81 -4.05 -1.72
C THR A 77 -19.75 -4.96 -0.50
N GLU A 78 -19.84 -4.44 0.73
CA GLU A 78 -19.89 -5.25 1.95
C GLU A 78 -21.03 -6.28 1.97
N PRO A 79 -22.32 -5.90 1.85
CA PRO A 79 -23.40 -6.88 1.83
C PRO A 79 -23.28 -7.87 0.66
N ILE A 80 -22.80 -7.41 -0.50
CA ILE A 80 -22.60 -8.27 -1.68
C ILE A 80 -21.53 -9.34 -1.40
N CYS A 81 -20.40 -8.97 -0.80
CA CYS A 81 -19.35 -9.92 -0.43
C CYS A 81 -19.89 -10.98 0.55
N ARG A 82 -20.74 -10.56 1.49
CA ARG A 82 -21.36 -11.43 2.50
C ARG A 82 -22.35 -12.41 1.90
N GLU A 83 -23.11 -11.97 0.90
CA GLU A 83 -24.03 -12.80 0.14
C GLU A 83 -23.28 -13.85 -0.70
N ILE A 84 -22.16 -13.46 -1.33
CA ILE A 84 -21.32 -14.37 -2.13
C ILE A 84 -20.67 -15.46 -1.25
N ASP A 85 -19.96 -15.07 -0.19
CA ASP A 85 -19.32 -16.01 0.72
C ASP A 85 -19.14 -15.37 2.09
N LYS A 86 -20.07 -15.67 3.01
CA LYS A 86 -20.06 -15.14 4.37
C LYS A 86 -18.75 -15.43 5.11
N LYS A 87 -18.12 -16.59 4.89
CA LYS A 87 -16.91 -17.01 5.58
C LYS A 87 -15.70 -16.23 5.10
N LYS A 88 -15.50 -16.12 3.78
CA LYS A 88 -14.40 -15.33 3.21
C LYS A 88 -14.58 -13.84 3.46
N ALA A 89 -15.80 -13.33 3.41
CA ALA A 89 -16.09 -11.94 3.74
C ALA A 89 -15.83 -11.62 5.23
N ASP A 90 -15.82 -12.62 6.13
CA ASP A 90 -15.50 -12.46 7.56
C ASP A 90 -14.00 -12.30 7.84
N TYR A 91 -13.15 -12.48 6.83
CA TYR A 91 -11.71 -12.33 6.94
C TYR A 91 -11.34 -10.89 6.63
N LEU A 92 -10.40 -10.35 7.39
CA LEU A 92 -9.69 -9.11 7.08
C LEU A 92 -8.20 -9.43 6.97
N ILE A 93 -7.64 -9.21 5.80
CA ILE A 93 -6.24 -9.47 5.48
C ILE A 93 -5.54 -8.12 5.37
N TYR A 94 -4.40 -7.97 6.05
CA TYR A 94 -3.57 -6.77 5.95
C TYR A 94 -2.21 -7.10 5.34
N ASP A 95 -1.81 -6.27 4.39
CA ASP A 95 -0.47 -6.30 3.80
C ASP A 95 -0.01 -4.87 3.47
N THR A 96 1.30 -4.69 3.28
CA THR A 96 1.85 -3.44 2.76
C THR A 96 2.45 -3.65 1.38
N THR A 97 2.30 -2.65 0.53
CA THR A 97 2.88 -2.64 -0.81
C THR A 97 3.61 -1.34 -1.06
N GLY A 98 4.48 -1.34 -2.08
CA GLY A 98 5.14 -0.14 -2.55
C GLY A 98 4.96 0.03 -4.05
N PHE A 99 4.55 1.24 -4.44
CA PHE A 99 4.43 1.64 -5.83
C PHE A 99 5.75 2.24 -6.29
N GLU A 100 6.52 1.47 -7.07
CA GLU A 100 7.76 1.96 -7.65
C GLU A 100 7.51 3.20 -8.51
N SER A 101 8.28 4.25 -8.24
CA SER A 101 8.11 5.53 -8.92
C SER A 101 9.11 5.70 -10.05
N TYR A 102 8.72 6.44 -11.09
CA TYR A 102 9.59 6.78 -12.21
C TYR A 102 10.55 7.92 -11.84
N VAL A 103 11.52 7.62 -10.98
CA VAL A 103 12.54 8.56 -10.49
C VAL A 103 13.94 8.15 -10.91
N THR A 104 14.87 9.12 -10.97
CA THR A 104 16.26 8.88 -11.37
C THR A 104 16.92 7.81 -10.50
N GLU A 105 16.56 7.74 -9.22
CA GLU A 105 17.13 6.80 -8.27
C GLU A 105 16.78 5.33 -8.56
N ASN A 106 15.67 5.08 -9.27
CA ASN A 106 15.30 3.75 -9.77
C ASN A 106 15.94 3.40 -11.11
N ASN A 107 16.67 4.32 -11.73
CA ASN A 107 17.38 4.03 -12.98
C ASN A 107 18.62 3.16 -12.70
N PRO A 108 18.81 2.02 -13.40
CA PRO A 108 20.00 1.18 -13.22
C PRO A 108 21.33 1.94 -13.41
N LYS A 109 21.36 2.98 -14.24
CA LYS A 109 22.55 3.83 -14.44
C LYS A 109 22.90 4.62 -13.17
N PHE A 110 21.91 5.07 -12.41
CA PHE A 110 22.13 5.78 -11.15
C PHE A 110 22.76 4.85 -10.12
N PHE A 111 22.18 3.65 -9.93
CA PHE A 111 22.73 2.65 -9.03
C PHE A 111 24.17 2.26 -9.40
N ASN A 112 24.43 2.02 -10.69
CA ASN A 112 25.79 1.71 -11.18
C ASN A 112 26.80 2.84 -10.93
N SER A 113 26.37 4.10 -11.03
CA SER A 113 27.21 5.25 -10.68
C SER A 113 27.58 5.23 -9.20
N LYS A 114 26.60 4.96 -8.32
CA LYS A 114 26.82 4.85 -6.87
C LYS A 114 27.67 3.65 -6.49
N LEU A 115 27.50 2.50 -7.14
CA LEU A 115 28.35 1.32 -6.98
C LEU A 115 29.82 1.61 -7.33
N LYS A 116 30.08 2.38 -8.42
CA LYS A 116 31.42 2.81 -8.77
C LYS A 116 32.02 3.78 -7.73
N GLN A 117 31.21 4.63 -7.12
CA GLN A 117 31.64 5.50 -6.02
C GLN A 117 31.98 4.68 -4.76
N ALA A 118 31.10 3.76 -4.37
CA ALA A 118 31.29 2.88 -3.21
C ALA A 118 32.59 2.04 -3.30
N LYS A 119 32.94 1.56 -4.51
CA LYS A 119 34.17 0.80 -4.75
C LYS A 119 35.47 1.61 -4.55
N LYS A 120 35.41 2.94 -4.48
CA LYS A 120 36.58 3.80 -4.24
C LYS A 120 36.87 4.00 -2.75
N PHE A 121 35.95 3.65 -1.86
CA PHE A 121 36.19 3.73 -0.42
C PHE A 121 37.11 2.59 0.03
N PRO A 122 38.04 2.83 0.97
CA PRO A 122 38.91 1.78 1.49
C PRO A 122 38.06 0.68 2.12
N LYS A 123 38.30 -0.57 1.70
CA LYS A 123 37.58 -1.74 2.23
C LYS A 123 37.93 -1.90 3.71
N THR A 124 37.05 -1.48 4.61
CA THR A 124 37.05 -2.01 5.97
C THR A 124 36.51 -3.44 5.90
N ASN A 125 37.19 -4.36 6.57
CA ASN A 125 37.00 -5.81 6.43
C ASN A 125 35.51 -6.24 6.42
N ASP A 126 35.19 -7.18 5.52
CA ASP A 126 33.92 -7.91 5.37
C ASP A 126 32.64 -7.15 4.98
N SER A 127 32.71 -5.87 4.61
CA SER A 127 31.50 -5.16 4.17
C SER A 127 31.12 -5.52 2.73
N ASN A 128 30.02 -6.26 2.56
CA ASN A 128 29.38 -6.53 1.28
C ASN A 128 29.21 -5.19 0.50
N PRO A 129 29.77 -5.03 -0.71
CA PRO A 129 29.77 -3.76 -1.43
C PRO A 129 28.36 -3.20 -1.69
N TYR A 130 27.33 -4.04 -1.70
CA TYR A 130 25.95 -3.60 -1.78
C TYR A 130 25.50 -2.83 -0.52
N ILE A 131 25.90 -3.27 0.67
CA ILE A 131 25.63 -2.60 1.96
C ILE A 131 26.19 -1.17 1.95
N ALA A 132 27.44 -1.01 1.49
CA ALA A 132 28.09 0.29 1.38
C ALA A 132 27.43 1.20 0.33
N VAL A 133 26.85 0.64 -0.75
CA VAL A 133 26.06 1.45 -1.70
C VAL A 133 24.77 1.91 -1.04
N TYR A 134 24.10 1.05 -0.28
CA TYR A 134 22.83 1.39 0.35
C TYR A 134 22.95 2.53 1.38
N SER A 135 24.06 2.62 2.11
CA SER A 135 24.31 3.74 3.02
C SER A 135 24.59 5.07 2.31
N ILE A 136 24.99 5.05 1.02
CA ILE A 136 25.26 6.25 0.21
C ILE A 136 24.02 6.72 -0.55
N LEU A 137 23.02 5.85 -0.73
CA LEU A 137 21.79 6.22 -1.42
C LEU A 137 20.97 7.21 -0.59
N PRO A 138 20.40 8.25 -1.23
CA PRO A 138 19.53 9.19 -0.52
C PRO A 138 18.31 8.48 0.08
N SER A 139 17.80 9.00 1.19
CA SER A 139 16.62 8.43 1.85
C SER A 139 15.33 8.63 1.05
N SER A 140 15.26 9.72 0.30
CA SER A 140 14.13 10.09 -0.56
C SER A 140 14.60 10.49 -1.95
N SER A 141 13.70 10.40 -2.92
CA SER A 141 13.97 10.91 -4.27
C SER A 141 14.12 12.44 -4.24
N ASN A 142 15.00 12.96 -5.10
CA ASN A 142 15.20 14.39 -5.25
C ASN A 142 14.00 15.11 -5.88
N THR A 143 13.18 14.41 -6.67
CA THR A 143 12.02 15.02 -7.38
C THR A 143 10.73 14.93 -6.58
N ASN A 144 10.61 13.97 -5.65
CA ASN A 144 9.46 13.83 -4.77
C ASN A 144 9.89 13.23 -3.42
N PRO A 145 9.83 14.00 -2.31
CA PRO A 145 10.27 13.54 -0.99
C PRO A 145 9.36 12.46 -0.36
N GLU A 146 8.16 12.25 -0.90
CA GLU A 146 7.26 11.14 -0.54
C GLU A 146 7.76 9.80 -1.10
N VAL A 147 8.46 9.85 -2.23
CA VAL A 147 9.05 8.67 -2.86
C VAL A 147 10.35 8.38 -2.15
N ARG A 148 10.41 7.24 -1.47
CA ARG A 148 11.51 6.96 -0.57
C ARG A 148 12.06 5.56 -0.73
N GLN A 149 13.31 5.43 -0.32
CA GLN A 149 14.06 4.20 -0.44
C GLN A 149 13.39 3.12 0.41
N SER A 150 13.04 2.01 -0.22
CA SER A 150 12.37 0.87 0.39
C SER A 150 12.93 -0.44 -0.18
N TYR A 151 12.83 -1.52 0.59
CA TYR A 151 13.11 -2.88 0.11
C TYR A 151 11.78 -3.58 -0.16
N ILE A 152 11.46 -3.80 -1.42
CA ILE A 152 10.16 -4.33 -1.88
C ILE A 152 10.44 -5.51 -2.81
N ASN A 153 9.78 -6.64 -2.58
CA ASN A 153 9.83 -7.84 -3.44
C ASN A 153 11.25 -8.36 -3.76
N GLY A 154 12.21 -8.20 -2.84
CA GLY A 154 13.55 -8.76 -2.97
C GLY A 154 14.60 -7.79 -3.54
N HIS A 155 14.23 -6.55 -3.87
CA HIS A 155 15.19 -5.53 -4.31
C HIS A 155 14.90 -4.16 -3.68
N PHE A 156 15.89 -3.28 -3.75
CA PHE A 156 15.75 -1.89 -3.32
C PHE A 156 15.20 -1.04 -4.45
N CYS A 157 14.23 -0.21 -4.12
CA CYS A 157 13.65 0.77 -5.03
C CYS A 157 13.14 1.98 -4.24
N TYR A 158 12.86 3.05 -4.97
CA TYR A 158 12.24 4.27 -4.49
C TYR A 158 10.76 4.19 -4.80
N ALA A 159 9.94 4.10 -3.77
CA ALA A 159 8.53 3.77 -3.90
C ALA A 159 7.66 4.65 -2.98
N LEU A 160 6.39 4.72 -3.33
CA LEU A 160 5.34 5.20 -2.43
C LEU A 160 4.76 3.99 -1.70
N LYS A 161 4.89 3.96 -0.37
CA LYS A 161 4.40 2.83 0.44
C LYS A 161 2.92 3.02 0.81
N ALA A 162 2.17 1.94 0.83
CA ALA A 162 0.78 1.92 1.27
C ALA A 162 0.43 0.63 2.04
N GLY A 163 -0.48 0.73 2.99
CA GLY A 163 -1.16 -0.39 3.60
C GLY A 163 -2.46 -0.72 2.86
N ILE A 164 -2.73 -2.00 2.61
CA ILE A 164 -3.94 -2.47 1.94
C ILE A 164 -4.66 -3.47 2.83
N LEU A 165 -5.95 -3.23 3.06
CA LEU A 165 -6.85 -4.21 3.66
C LEU A 165 -7.69 -4.87 2.57
N THR A 166 -7.80 -6.18 2.60
CA THR A 166 -8.71 -6.95 1.74
C THR A 166 -9.56 -7.90 2.58
N ASN A 167 -10.69 -8.35 2.03
CA ASN A 167 -11.39 -9.49 2.60
C ASN A 167 -10.89 -10.82 2.01
N GLY A 168 -11.39 -11.95 2.51
CA GLY A 168 -11.01 -13.27 2.01
C GLY A 168 -11.46 -13.59 0.57
N LEU A 169 -12.24 -12.72 -0.07
CA LEU A 169 -12.57 -12.79 -1.49
C LEU A 169 -11.55 -12.03 -2.37
N GLY A 170 -10.56 -11.36 -1.76
CA GLY A 170 -9.59 -10.51 -2.46
C GLY A 170 -10.13 -9.12 -2.82
N ILE A 171 -11.30 -8.73 -2.28
CA ILE A 171 -11.86 -7.40 -2.51
C ILE A 171 -11.20 -6.41 -1.54
N ILE A 172 -10.66 -5.33 -2.09
CA ILE A 172 -10.02 -4.26 -1.32
C ILE A 172 -11.07 -3.53 -0.46
N ARG A 173 -10.77 -3.38 0.83
CA ARG A 173 -11.60 -2.69 1.83
C ARG A 173 -11.00 -1.38 2.31
N HIS A 174 -9.68 -1.22 2.21
CA HIS A 174 -9.02 0.01 2.60
C HIS A 174 -7.68 0.16 1.91
N ILE A 175 -7.29 1.39 1.60
CA ILE A 175 -5.96 1.74 1.11
C ILE A 175 -5.50 2.95 1.94
N SER A 176 -4.38 2.79 2.63
CA SER A 176 -3.75 3.84 3.42
C SER A 176 -2.39 4.16 2.85
N PHE A 177 -2.26 5.31 2.18
CA PHE A 177 -0.97 5.80 1.70
C PHE A 177 -0.13 6.32 2.87
N PHE A 178 1.15 5.98 2.94
CA PHE A 178 2.05 6.39 4.02
C PHE A 178 2.77 7.70 3.72
N ASP A 179 2.02 8.64 3.14
CA ASP A 179 2.49 9.96 2.75
C ASP A 179 2.64 10.91 3.96
N ASN A 180 3.05 12.16 3.71
CA ASN A 180 3.17 13.15 4.76
C ASN A 180 1.86 13.44 5.49
N GLU A 181 0.69 13.34 4.84
CA GLU A 181 -0.59 13.55 5.51
C GLU A 181 -0.85 12.42 6.51
N PHE A 182 -0.57 11.17 6.14
CA PHE A 182 -0.63 10.04 7.08
C PHE A 182 0.35 10.20 8.24
N ARG A 183 1.59 10.62 7.98
CA ARG A 183 2.61 10.86 9.01
C ARG A 183 2.23 11.99 9.96
N LYS A 184 1.59 13.05 9.46
CA LYS A 184 1.07 14.15 10.30
C LYS A 184 -0.10 13.68 11.16
N LYS A 185 -0.99 12.85 10.60
CA LYS A 185 -2.14 12.29 11.31
C LYS A 185 -1.71 11.31 12.41
N HIS A 186 -0.63 10.56 12.18
CA HIS A 186 -0.11 9.52 13.07
C HIS A 186 1.37 9.76 13.43
N PRO A 187 1.68 10.81 14.21
CA PRO A 187 3.07 11.21 14.49
C PRO A 187 3.87 10.12 15.22
N ASP A 188 3.21 9.28 16.01
CA ASP A 188 3.84 8.20 16.81
C ASP A 188 4.49 7.11 15.95
N ILE A 189 4.12 7.02 14.67
CA ILE A 189 4.64 6.00 13.74
C ILE A 189 5.88 6.50 12.98
N SER A 190 6.13 7.81 12.95
CA SER A 190 7.21 8.40 12.18
C SER A 190 8.57 8.14 12.83
N THR A 191 9.15 6.95 12.63
CA THR A 191 10.52 6.67 13.06
C THR A 191 11.57 7.17 12.08
N GLN A 192 12.63 7.77 12.62
CA GLN A 192 13.90 8.03 11.96
C GLN A 192 14.59 6.71 11.55
N LYS A 193 15.45 6.76 10.52
CA LYS A 193 16.24 5.62 10.04
C LYS A 193 17.06 4.99 11.17
N SER A 194 17.18 3.67 11.15
CA SER A 194 18.16 2.93 11.96
C SER A 194 19.25 2.38 11.05
N ASP A 195 20.51 2.32 11.51
CA ASP A 195 21.66 1.86 10.72
C ASP A 195 21.61 0.36 10.33
N LYS A 196 20.56 -0.38 10.72
CA LYS A 196 20.36 -1.79 10.37
C LYS A 196 19.51 -1.95 9.12
N LEU A 197 20.11 -2.51 8.06
CA LEU A 197 19.50 -2.76 6.75
C LEU A 197 18.17 -3.53 6.79
N ASP A 198 18.02 -4.48 7.72
CA ASP A 198 16.79 -5.28 7.88
C ASP A 198 15.67 -4.55 8.65
N ILE A 199 15.98 -3.38 9.23
CA ILE A 199 15.07 -2.59 10.08
C ILE A 199 14.69 -1.26 9.40
N ASP A 200 15.33 -0.90 8.28
CA ASP A 200 15.06 0.33 7.52
C ASP A 200 13.75 0.21 6.71
N LYS A 201 12.64 -0.09 7.40
CA LYS A 201 11.27 0.11 6.92
C LYS A 201 10.82 1.47 7.40
N GLU A 202 10.81 2.40 6.46
CA GLU A 202 10.37 3.78 6.57
C GLU A 202 9.02 4.01 7.29
N ILE A 203 8.16 2.98 7.29
CA ILE A 203 7.18 2.59 8.32
C ILE A 203 7.13 1.06 8.26
N SER A 204 7.37 0.34 9.36
CA SER A 204 7.27 -1.12 9.36
C SER A 204 5.82 -1.60 9.43
N ASP A 205 5.56 -2.76 8.85
CA ASP A 205 4.20 -3.29 8.66
C ASP A 205 3.50 -3.47 10.02
N SER A 206 4.22 -4.01 11.01
CA SER A 206 3.73 -4.11 12.40
C SER A 206 3.44 -2.74 13.04
N LYS A 207 4.20 -1.69 12.74
CA LYS A 207 3.96 -0.35 13.33
C LYS A 207 2.74 0.33 12.71
N SER A 208 2.46 0.10 11.42
CA SER A 208 1.28 0.65 10.75
C SER A 208 -0.02 -0.10 11.05
N LEU A 209 0.06 -1.34 11.55
CA LEU A 209 -1.13 -2.19 11.80
C LEU A 209 -2.21 -1.46 12.60
N LYS A 210 -1.84 -0.88 13.75
CA LYS A 210 -2.79 -0.21 14.65
C LYS A 210 -3.50 0.95 13.96
N THR A 211 -2.75 1.85 13.33
CA THR A 211 -3.33 3.07 12.76
C THR A 211 -4.14 2.78 11.52
N VAL A 212 -3.71 1.86 10.68
CA VAL A 212 -4.46 1.44 9.49
C VAL A 212 -5.79 0.80 9.89
N LEU A 213 -5.79 -0.10 10.88
CA LEU A 213 -7.04 -0.70 11.36
C LEU A 213 -7.95 0.32 12.05
N SER A 214 -7.40 1.19 12.91
CA SER A 214 -8.17 2.26 13.54
C SER A 214 -8.81 3.19 12.51
N ASP A 215 -8.06 3.64 11.51
CA ASP A 215 -8.59 4.50 10.45
C ASP A 215 -9.69 3.81 9.65
N PHE A 216 -9.52 2.52 9.34
CA PHE A 216 -10.52 1.73 8.64
C PHE A 216 -11.82 1.57 9.44
N PHE A 217 -11.75 1.18 10.71
CA PHE A 217 -12.95 1.02 11.54
C PHE A 217 -13.60 2.35 11.91
N ASN A 218 -12.83 3.44 12.01
CA ASN A 218 -13.39 4.79 12.15
C ASN A 218 -14.16 5.22 10.90
N LEU A 219 -13.66 4.85 9.72
CA LEU A 219 -14.32 5.14 8.45
C LEU A 219 -15.57 4.26 8.22
N HIS A 220 -15.53 3.01 8.69
CA HIS A 220 -16.61 2.04 8.54
C HIS A 220 -17.02 1.41 9.89
N PRO A 221 -17.63 2.18 10.80
CA PRO A 221 -17.91 1.73 12.17
C PRO A 221 -18.94 0.60 12.26
N ALA A 222 -19.77 0.42 11.22
CA ALA A 222 -20.75 -0.66 11.16
C ALA A 222 -20.13 -2.01 10.72
N PHE A 223 -18.88 -2.02 10.26
CA PHE A 223 -18.26 -3.23 9.74
C PHE A 223 -17.71 -4.08 10.88
N SER A 224 -17.81 -5.40 10.71
CA SER A 224 -17.28 -6.37 11.66
C SER A 224 -16.63 -7.52 10.91
N PHE A 225 -15.43 -7.87 11.34
CA PHE A 225 -14.64 -8.98 10.80
C PHE A 225 -14.21 -9.87 11.97
N LYS A 226 -14.29 -11.19 11.78
CA LYS A 226 -14.01 -12.14 12.87
C LYS A 226 -12.61 -12.72 12.80
N THR A 227 -11.97 -12.67 11.65
CA THR A 227 -10.66 -13.29 11.44
C THR A 227 -9.70 -12.29 10.84
N PHE A 228 -8.60 -12.04 11.53
CA PHE A 228 -7.47 -11.31 10.98
C PHE A 228 -6.47 -12.29 10.37
N LEU A 229 -5.98 -11.97 9.19
CA LEU A 229 -4.90 -12.67 8.51
C LEU A 229 -3.77 -11.68 8.20
N GLY A 230 -2.53 -12.08 8.46
CA GLY A 230 -1.36 -11.26 8.15
C GLY A 230 -0.15 -12.14 7.83
N ASP A 231 0.92 -11.50 7.34
CA ASP A 231 2.21 -12.15 7.17
C ASP A 231 2.94 -12.35 8.52
N SER A 232 4.13 -12.92 8.46
CA SER A 232 4.94 -13.15 9.66
C SER A 232 5.52 -11.87 10.27
N ALA A 233 5.49 -10.73 9.58
CA ALA A 233 5.91 -9.46 10.17
C ALA A 233 4.98 -9.01 11.30
N PHE A 234 3.75 -9.57 11.37
CA PHE A 234 2.80 -9.31 12.45
C PHE A 234 2.93 -10.25 13.65
N ASP A 235 3.82 -11.24 13.62
CA ASP A 235 4.01 -12.21 14.70
C ASP A 235 4.71 -11.59 15.92
N SER A 236 3.91 -10.98 16.79
CA SER A 236 4.35 -10.42 18.08
C SER A 236 3.22 -10.44 19.12
N TYR A 237 3.57 -10.60 20.39
CA TYR A 237 2.60 -10.58 21.50
C TYR A 237 1.75 -9.31 21.54
N ASP A 238 2.36 -8.16 21.26
CA ASP A 238 1.68 -6.87 21.26
C ASP A 238 0.65 -6.80 20.12
N ASN A 239 0.97 -7.33 18.93
CA ASN A 239 0.03 -7.37 17.82
C ASN A 239 -1.14 -8.32 18.11
N TYR A 240 -0.89 -9.51 18.67
CA TYR A 240 -1.98 -10.42 19.05
C TYR A 240 -2.91 -9.79 20.08
N SER A 241 -2.34 -9.16 21.12
CA SER A 241 -3.13 -8.45 22.14
C SER A 241 -3.93 -7.30 21.52
N LEU A 242 -3.32 -6.51 20.64
CA LEU A 242 -4.00 -5.44 19.92
C LEU A 242 -5.17 -5.97 19.08
N LEU A 243 -4.95 -7.00 18.26
CA LEU A 243 -5.96 -7.55 17.37
C LEU A 243 -7.15 -8.16 18.14
N ILE A 244 -6.89 -8.87 19.23
CA ILE A 244 -7.94 -9.56 20.00
C ILE A 244 -8.62 -8.60 20.98
N ASN A 245 -7.85 -7.85 21.77
CA ASN A 245 -8.40 -7.04 22.86
C ASN A 245 -8.88 -5.66 22.40
N THR A 246 -8.25 -5.07 21.37
CA THR A 246 -8.63 -3.73 20.87
C THR A 246 -9.55 -3.81 19.66
N PHE A 247 -9.24 -4.67 18.68
CA PHE A 247 -10.04 -4.80 17.46
C PHE A 247 -11.04 -5.96 17.48
N HIS A 248 -11.09 -6.72 18.59
CA HIS A 248 -12.09 -7.75 18.85
C HIS A 248 -12.17 -8.87 17.80
N PHE A 249 -11.05 -9.20 17.15
CA PHE A 249 -10.99 -10.37 16.27
C PHE A 249 -11.08 -11.66 17.10
N ASN A 250 -11.97 -12.57 16.72
CA ASN A 250 -12.09 -13.90 17.35
C ASN A 250 -10.89 -14.80 17.02
N ARG A 251 -10.31 -14.63 15.83
CA ARG A 251 -9.22 -15.46 15.31
C ARG A 251 -8.18 -14.57 14.67
N VAL A 252 -6.92 -14.83 14.98
CA VAL A 252 -5.75 -14.18 14.36
C VAL A 252 -4.87 -15.28 13.80
N TYR A 253 -4.51 -15.17 12.51
CA TYR A 253 -3.61 -16.13 11.88
C TYR A 253 -2.48 -15.39 11.18
N THR A 254 -1.29 -15.57 11.72
CA THR A 254 -0.03 -14.99 11.25
C THR A 254 1.02 -16.11 11.29
N PRO A 255 1.75 -16.37 10.20
CA PRO A 255 2.83 -17.35 10.22
C PRO A 255 3.90 -16.96 11.25
N ILE A 256 4.54 -17.95 11.87
CA ILE A 256 5.63 -17.71 12.82
C ILE A 256 6.77 -16.97 12.12
N ASN A 257 7.29 -15.92 12.74
CA ASN A 257 8.43 -15.18 12.21
C ASN A 257 9.74 -15.92 12.52
N PRO A 258 10.45 -16.44 11.50
CA PRO A 258 11.69 -17.18 11.71
C PRO A 258 12.85 -16.29 12.22
N ARG A 259 12.69 -14.95 12.13
CA ARG A 259 13.68 -13.98 12.59
C ARG A 259 13.48 -13.57 14.04
N ASN A 260 12.36 -13.95 14.67
CA ASN A 260 12.24 -13.77 16.11
C ASN A 260 13.32 -14.62 16.79
N PRO A 261 14.14 -14.03 17.69
CA PRO A 261 15.19 -14.79 18.34
C PRO A 261 14.54 -15.97 19.06
N LYS A 262 15.05 -17.18 18.79
CA LYS A 262 14.77 -18.32 19.65
C LYS A 262 15.13 -17.88 21.06
N THR A 263 14.16 -17.87 21.97
CA THR A 263 14.44 -17.68 23.39
C THR A 263 15.58 -18.63 23.76
N SER A 264 16.56 -18.06 24.44
CA SER A 264 17.79 -18.73 24.88
C SER A 264 17.49 -20.09 25.50
N GLU A 265 18.34 -21.08 25.22
CA GLU A 265 18.20 -22.51 25.55
C GLU A 265 17.99 -22.87 27.04
N ASN A 266 17.71 -21.96 27.98
CA ASN A 266 17.49 -22.32 29.39
C ASN A 266 16.57 -21.33 30.15
N SER A 267 15.26 -21.60 30.16
CA SER A 267 14.38 -21.58 31.36
C SER A 267 12.91 -21.83 30.96
N SER A 268 12.44 -23.07 31.05
CA SER A 268 11.01 -23.46 30.90
C SER A 268 10.21 -22.64 29.86
N ASP A 269 10.61 -22.72 28.59
CA ASP A 269 9.96 -22.01 27.47
C ASP A 269 8.64 -22.67 27.07
N ILE A 270 7.62 -22.54 27.93
CA ILE A 270 6.25 -22.81 27.49
C ILE A 270 5.75 -21.51 26.84
N PRO A 271 5.41 -21.50 25.54
CA PRO A 271 4.87 -20.32 24.89
C PRO A 271 3.59 -19.89 25.59
N VAL A 272 3.63 -18.75 26.27
CA VAL A 272 2.46 -18.22 26.98
C VAL A 272 1.45 -17.68 25.98
N CYS A 273 0.17 -18.02 26.16
CA CYS A 273 -0.93 -17.52 25.36
C CYS A 273 -0.94 -15.98 25.40
N PRO A 274 -0.98 -15.29 24.23
CA PRO A 274 -0.96 -13.83 24.17
C PRO A 274 -2.14 -13.16 24.88
N ILE A 275 -3.23 -13.89 25.06
CA ILE A 275 -4.53 -13.41 25.54
C ILE A 275 -4.56 -13.35 27.06
N ASP A 276 -4.20 -14.43 27.74
CA ASP A 276 -4.35 -14.63 29.18
C ASP A 276 -3.02 -14.91 29.89
N LYS A 277 -1.91 -14.93 29.14
CA LYS A 277 -0.54 -15.14 29.64
C LYS A 277 -0.36 -16.51 30.31
N THR A 278 -1.24 -17.48 30.06
CA THR A 278 -1.08 -18.84 30.57
C THR A 278 -0.08 -19.61 29.72
N PRO A 279 0.75 -20.49 30.30
CA PRO A 279 1.57 -21.43 29.56
C PRO A 279 0.74 -22.30 28.59
#